data_AF-A0A1H8HAH1-F1
#
_entry.id   AF-A0A1H8HAH1-F1
#
_cell.length_a   1.000
_cell.length_b   1.000
_cell.length_c   1.000
_cell.angle_alpha   90.00
_cell.angle_beta   90.00
_cell.angle_gamma   90.00
#
_symmetry.space_group_name_H-M   'P 1'
#
loop_
_entity.id
_entity.type
_entity.pdbx_description
1 polymer ?
#
loop_
_entity_poly.entity_id
_entity_poly.type
_entity_poly.pdbx_seq_one_letter_code
_entity_poly.pdbx_strand_id
1 'polypeptide(L)' 'MNRWWVYEFMKNRYLETGVIPQRREILAKFSGMETKEISEGMIEFHLAYPRFKEIRDDYEALKKEMGA' A
#
# COMPACT_ATOMS: atom_id res chain seq x y z
N MET A 1 -6.95 8.39 16.44
CA MET A 1 -6.44 7.93 15.14
C MET A 1 -7.44 6.92 14.60
N ASN A 2 -7.79 6.97 13.32
CA ASN A 2 -8.68 5.98 12.70
C ASN A 2 -8.09 5.55 11.34
N ARG A 3 -8.75 4.62 10.63
CA ARG A 3 -8.26 4.08 9.35
C ARG A 3 -7.86 5.14 8.30
N TRP A 4 -8.47 6.33 8.31
CA TRP A 4 -8.13 7.42 7.37
C TRP A 4 -6.72 7.96 7.58
N TRP A 5 -6.20 7.90 8.80
CA TRP A 5 -4.83 8.35 9.10
C TRP A 5 -3.79 7.43 8.46
N VAL A 6 -4.09 6.14 8.36
CA VAL A 6 -3.25 5.14 7.71
C VAL A 6 -3.27 5.35 6.19
N TYR A 7 -4.46 5.58 5.63
CA TYR A 7 -4.63 5.95 4.21
C TYR A 7 -3.84 7.21 3.84
N GLU A 8 -4.04 8.31 4.57
CA GLU A 8 -3.37 9.59 4.31
C GLU A 8 -1.85 9.48 4.46
N PHE A 9 -1.37 8.72 5.45
CA PHE A 9 0.05 8.45 5.60
C PHE A 9 0.64 7.72 4.38
N MET A 10 0.00 6.63 3.94
CA MET A 10 0.47 5.86 2.78
C MET A 10 0.45 6.70 1.51
N LYS A 11 -0.60 7.52 1.33
CA LYS A 11 -0.72 8.48 0.23
C LYS A 11 0.42 9.48 0.21
N ASN A 12 0.65 10.18 1.31
CA ASN A 12 1.68 11.21 1.37
C ASN A 12 3.08 10.60 1.19
N ARG A 13 3.34 9.45 1.83
CA ARG A 13 4.60 8.71 1.66
C ARG A 13 4.85 8.33 0.20
N TYR A 14 3.82 7.84 -0.48
CA TYR A 14 3.90 7.48 -1.88
C TYR A 14 4.08 8.69 -2.80
N LEU A 15 3.37 9.80 -2.56
CA LEU A 15 3.52 11.03 -3.33
C LEU A 15 4.91 11.67 -3.17
N GLU A 16 5.50 11.57 -1.99
CA GLU A 16 6.83 12.13 -1.70
C GLU A 16 7.98 11.26 -2.23
N THR A 17 7.83 9.94 -2.19
CA THR A 17 8.95 9.00 -2.42
C THR A 17 8.78 8.08 -3.62
N GLY A 18 7.57 7.97 -4.16
CA GLY A 18 7.19 6.96 -5.17
C GLY A 18 7.09 5.53 -4.62
N VAL A 19 7.28 5.32 -3.31
CA VAL A 19 7.35 3.98 -2.69
C VAL A 19 6.19 3.77 -1.72
N ILE A 20 5.53 2.61 -1.79
CA ILE A 20 4.55 2.21 -0.77
C ILE A 20 5.30 1.77 0.50
N PRO A 21 4.99 2.33 1.69
CA PRO A 21 5.57 1.87 2.93
C PRO A 21 5.20 0.41 3.25
N GLN A 22 6.14 -0.35 3.81
CA GLN A 22 5.91 -1.76 4.14
C GLN A 22 4.97 -1.90 5.33
N ARG A 23 4.22 -3.01 5.40
CA ARG A 23 3.30 -3.30 6.52
C ARG A 23 3.96 -3.16 7.89
N ARG A 24 5.21 -3.62 8.06
CA ARG A 24 5.94 -3.50 9.33
C ARG A 24 6.18 -2.05 9.77
N GLU A 25 6.46 -1.16 8.81
CA GLU A 25 6.68 0.27 9.05
C GLU A 25 5.36 0.92 9.47
N ILE A 26 4.27 0.57 8.82
CA ILE A 26 2.92 1.05 9.14
C ILE A 26 2.50 0.58 10.54
N LEU A 27 2.69 -0.70 10.86
CA LEU A 27 2.39 -1.23 12.19
C LEU A 27 3.23 -0.59 13.29
N ALA A 28 4.52 -0.32 13.04
CA ALA A 28 5.37 0.37 13.99
C ALA A 28 4.95 1.82 14.19
N LYS A 29 4.57 2.53 13.11
CA LYS A 29 4.12 3.92 13.16
C LYS A 29 2.78 4.08 13.89
N PHE A 30 1.87 3.13 13.71
CA PHE A 30 0.52 3.14 14.28
C PHE A 30 0.36 2.12 15.41
N SER A 31 1.42 1.84 16.18
CA SER A 31 1.43 0.78 17.21
C SER A 31 0.40 0.98 18.33
N GLY A 32 -0.14 2.19 18.49
CA GLY A 32 -1.23 2.51 19.43
C GLY A 32 -2.64 2.36 18.84
N MET A 33 -2.78 1.95 17.58
CA MET A 33 -4.06 1.66 16.94
C MET A 33 -4.34 0.15 16.91
N GLU A 34 -5.61 -0.22 16.82
CA GLU A 34 -5.97 -1.62 16.60
C GLU A 34 -5.49 -2.10 15.23
N THR A 35 -4.90 -3.29 15.21
CA THR A 35 -4.40 -3.94 13.98
C THR A 35 -5.48 -4.01 12.87
N LYS A 36 -6.76 -4.16 13.26
CA LYS A 36 -7.88 -4.18 12.32
C LYS A 36 -8.05 -2.83 11.62
N GLU A 37 -8.07 -1.73 12.35
CA GLU A 37 -8.19 -0.39 11.77
C GLU A 37 -7.00 -0.04 10.86
N ILE A 38 -5.79 -0.47 11.24
CA ILE A 38 -4.60 -0.31 10.40
C ILE A 38 -4.77 -1.08 9.09
N SER A 39 -5.22 -2.32 9.17
CA SER A 39 -5.42 -3.17 8.00
C SER A 39 -6.52 -2.63 7.08
N GLU A 40 -7.61 -2.09 7.63
CA GLU A 40 -8.65 -1.42 6.86
C GLU A 40 -8.10 -0.21 6.10
N GLY A 41 -7.34 0.67 6.75
CA GLY A 41 -6.75 1.85 6.09
C GLY A 41 -5.75 1.48 4.99
N MET A 42 -4.99 0.39 5.19
CA MET A 42 -4.13 -0.16 4.14
C MET A 42 -4.95 -0.67 2.95
N ILE A 43 -6.02 -1.43 3.19
CA ILE A 43 -6.87 -1.96 2.11
C ILE A 43 -7.49 -0.81 1.30
N GLU A 44 -8.04 0.21 1.97
CA GLU A 44 -8.60 1.40 1.32
C GLU A 44 -7.57 2.11 0.43
N PHE A 45 -6.32 2.22 0.88
CA PHE A 45 -5.24 2.79 0.07
C PHE A 45 -5.00 1.99 -1.22
N HIS A 46 -4.91 0.66 -1.11
CA HIS A 46 -4.68 -0.21 -2.27
C HIS A 46 -5.86 -0.22 -3.24
N LEU A 47 -7.09 -0.08 -2.75
CA LEU A 47 -8.29 0.00 -3.59
C LEU A 47 -8.40 1.35 -4.32
N ALA A 48 -8.04 2.44 -3.65
CA ALA A 48 -8.14 3.80 -4.18
C ALA A 48 -7.04 4.17 -5.19
N TYR A 49 -5.89 3.49 -5.16
CA TYR A 49 -4.78 3.71 -6.09
C TYR A 49 -4.65 2.57 -7.12
N PRO A 50 -5.47 2.58 -8.19
CA PRO A 50 -5.47 1.54 -9.22
C PRO A 50 -4.17 1.46 -10.06
N ARG A 51 -3.22 2.39 -9.89
CA ARG A 51 -1.91 2.36 -10.57
C ARG A 51 -1.03 1.16 -10.18
N PHE A 52 -1.43 0.39 -9.16
CA PHE A 52 -0.84 -0.91 -8.83
C PHE A 52 -1.43 -2.09 -9.64
N LYS A 53 -2.54 -1.87 -10.35
CA LYS A 53 -3.07 -2.84 -11.32
C LYS A 53 -2.18 -2.88 -12.57
N GLU A 54 -1.83 -1.71 -13.11
CA GLU A 54 -0.93 -1.59 -14.28
C GLU A 54 0.46 -2.16 -13.99
N ILE A 55 1.08 -1.81 -12.85
CA ILE A 55 2.39 -2.35 -12.46
C ILE A 55 2.35 -3.87 -12.26
N ARG A 56 1.25 -4.41 -11.71
CA ARG A 56 1.06 -5.86 -11.56
C ARG A 56 0.87 -6.54 -12.91
N ASP A 57 0.05 -5.95 -13.78
CA ASP A 57 -0.26 -6.50 -15.09
C ASP A 57 1.01 -6.46 -15.99
N ASP A 58 1.84 -5.41 -15.89
CA ASP A 58 3.17 -5.31 -16.52
C ASP A 58 4.16 -6.35 -15.97
N TYR A 59 4.18 -6.57 -14.65
CA TYR A 59 5.04 -7.58 -14.02
C TYR A 59 4.67 -9.02 -14.44
N GLU A 60 3.38 -9.34 -14.49
CA GLU A 60 2.91 -10.64 -14.97
C GLU A 60 3.17 -10.83 -16.48
N ALA A 61 3.08 -9.76 -17.28
CA ALA A 61 3.45 -9.79 -18.70
C ALA A 61 4.95 -10.08 -18.89
N LEU A 62 5.82 -9.36 -18.16
CA LEU A 62 7.27 -9.58 -18.19
C LEU A 62 7.66 -11.00 -17.74
N LYS A 63 7.02 -11.51 -16.69
CA LYS A 63 7.25 -12.88 -16.21
C LYS A 63 6.90 -13.94 -17.24
N LYS A 64 5.87 -13.70 -18.06
CA LYS A 64 5.45 -14.58 -19.15
C LYS A 64 6.40 -14.52 -20.35
N GLU A 65 6.98 -13.36 -20.63
CA GLU A 65 7.98 -13.17 -21.70
C GLU A 65 9.36 -13.76 -21.34
N MET A 66 9.71 -13.77 -20.05
CA MET A 66 10.97 -14.32 -19.56
C MET A 66 11.01 -15.85 -19.46
N GLY A 67 9.95 -16.55 -19.90
CA GLY A 67 9.93 -18.00 -20.01
C GLY A 67 9.99 -18.73 -18.67
N ALA A 68 8.86 -18.78 -17.97
CA ALA A 68 8.54 -19.90 -17.10
C ALA A 68 7.95 -21.05 -17.92
#